data_AF-A0A6D2HGJ8-F1
#
_entry.id   AF-A0A6D2HGJ8-F1
#
_cell.length_a   1.000
_cell.length_b   1.000
_cell.length_c   1.000
_cell.angle_alpha   90.00
_cell.angle_beta   90.00
_cell.angle_gamma   90.00
#
_symmetry.space_group_name_H-M   'P 1'
#
loop_
_entity.id
_entity.type
_entity.pdbx_description
1 polymer ?
#
loop_
_entity_poly.entity_id
_entity_poly.type
_entity_poly.pdbx_seq_one_letter_code
_entity_poly.pdbx_strand_id
1 'polypeptide(L)' 'MGKLLVIMLVGIFLAFESLEALDYGDALNKSILFFEGQRSGKLPVKQRVNWRADSALSDGEPDHVNLIGGYYDA' A
#
# COMPACT_ATOMS: atom_id res chain seq x y z
N MET A 1 -39.05 13.30 -30.30
CA MET A 1 -37.64 13.61 -30.62
C MET A 1 -36.92 14.33 -29.48
N GLY A 2 -37.33 15.54 -29.04
CA GLY A 2 -36.60 16.28 -28.00
C GLY A 2 -36.45 15.60 -26.62
N LYS A 3 -37.48 14.92 -26.12
CA LYS A 3 -37.41 14.20 -24.82
C LYS A 3 -36.41 13.04 -24.83
N LEU A 4 -36.33 12.31 -25.95
CA LEU A 4 -35.39 11.20 -26.10
C LEU A 4 -33.95 11.71 -26.14
N LEU A 5 -33.72 12.85 -26.81
CA LEU A 5 -32.42 13.52 -26.83
C LEU A 5 -32.00 13.95 -25.41
N VAL A 6 -32.91 14.53 -24.61
CA VAL A 6 -32.61 14.94 -23.23
C VAL A 6 -32.27 13.73 -22.35
N ILE A 7 -33.03 12.64 -22.45
CA ILE A 7 -32.74 11.40 -21.71
C ILE A 7 -31.37 10.83 -22.10
N MET A 8 -31.04 10.86 -23.39
CA MET A 8 -29.76 10.39 -23.90
C MET A 8 -28.60 11.28 -23.42
N LEU A 9 -28.78 12.61 -23.41
CA LEU A 9 -27.79 13.57 -22.91
C LEU A 9 -27.56 13.42 -21.41
N VAL A 10 -28.62 13.24 -20.62
CA VAL A 10 -28.50 12.97 -19.17
C VAL A 10 -27.79 11.63 -18.93
N GLY A 11 -28.13 10.58 -19.70
CA GLY A 11 -27.46 9.29 -19.60
C GLY A 11 -25.96 9.35 -19.93
N ILE A 12 -25.57 10.14 -20.95
CA ILE A 12 -24.16 10.36 -21.30
C ILE A 12 -23.44 11.14 -20.19
N PHE A 13 -24.08 12.15 -19.61
CA PHE A 13 -23.49 12.96 -18.54
C PHE A 13 -23.23 12.11 -17.28
N LEU A 14 -24.18 11.26 -16.90
CA LEU A 14 -24.04 10.33 -15.77
C LEU A 14 -22.98 9.25 -16.04
N ALA A 15 -22.78 8.83 -17.29
CA ALA A 15 -21.73 7.88 -17.68
C ALA A 15 -20.33 8.48 -17.67
N PHE A 16 -20.19 9.82 -17.77
CA PHE A 16 -18.90 10.50 -17.71
C PHE A 16 -18.39 10.68 -16.27
N GLU A 17 -19.27 10.73 -15.28
CA GLU A 17 -18.91 10.84 -13.86
C GLU A 17 -18.30 9.55 -13.27
N SER A 18 -18.44 8.40 -13.95
CA SER A 18 -18.01 7.10 -13.44
C SER A 18 -16.62 6.65 -13.89
N LEU A 19 -15.84 7.53 -14.55
CA LEU A 19 -14.48 7.22 -14.98
C LEU A 19 -13.44 7.86 -14.04
N GLU A 20 -13.38 7.40 -12.80
CA GLU A 20 -12.20 7.66 -11.98
C GLU A 20 -11.03 6.83 -12.53
N ALA A 21 -10.02 7.51 -13.04
CA ALA A 21 -8.77 6.86 -13.40
C ALA A 21 -8.13 6.28 -12.12
N LEU A 22 -7.68 5.03 -12.18
CA LEU A 22 -6.98 4.42 -11.05
C LEU A 22 -5.70 5.20 -10.75
N ASP A 23 -5.53 5.63 -9.50
CA ASP A 23 -4.29 6.24 -9.04
C ASP A 23 -3.25 5.15 -8.77
N TYR A 24 -2.53 4.77 -9.82
CA TYR A 24 -1.43 3.80 -9.72
C TYR A 24 -0.27 4.31 -8.86
N GLY A 25 -0.13 5.63 -8.69
CA GLY A 25 0.88 6.21 -7.82
C GLY A 25 0.58 5.93 -6.35
N ASP A 26 -0.66 6.16 -5.93
CA ASP A 26 -1.13 5.81 -4.59
C ASP A 26 -1.08 4.30 -4.34
N ALA A 27 -1.52 3.49 -5.32
CA ALA A 27 -1.45 2.03 -5.23
C ALA A 27 0.00 1.55 -5.01
N LEU A 28 0.95 2.02 -5.82
CA LEU A 28 2.37 1.67 -5.68
C LEU A 28 2.95 2.13 -4.34
N ASN A 29 2.62 3.34 -3.90
CA ASN A 29 3.09 3.87 -2.61
C ASN A 29 2.62 2.99 -1.44
N LYS A 30 1.35 2.56 -1.46
CA LYS A 30 0.77 1.64 -0.47
C LYS A 30 1.41 0.25 -0.54
N SER A 31 1.69 -0.27 -1.73
CA SER A 31 2.42 -1.55 -1.88
C SER A 31 3.82 -1.50 -1.27
N ILE A 32 4.53 -0.36 -1.37
CA ILE A 32 5.83 -0.19 -0.72
C ILE A 32 5.67 -0.06 0.81
N LEU A 33 4.67 0.70 1.28
CA LEU A 33 4.36 0.84 2.71
C LEU A 33 4.03 -0.51 3.36
N PHE A 34 3.39 -1.43 2.64
CA PHE A 34 3.14 -2.80 3.10
C PHE A 34 4.44 -3.51 3.48
N PHE A 35 5.45 -3.50 2.61
CA PHE A 35 6.74 -4.12 2.93
C PHE A 35 7.47 -3.39 4.07
N GLU A 36 7.43 -2.06 4.13
CA GLU A 36 7.96 -1.34 5.30
C GLU A 36 7.31 -1.82 6.61
N GLY A 37 6.01 -2.10 6.55
CA GLY A 37 5.23 -2.64 7.66
C GLY A 37 5.58 -4.08 8.03
N GLN A 38 6.34 -4.82 7.23
CA GLN A 38 6.76 -6.21 7.48
C GLN A 38 8.23 -6.33 7.91
N ARG A 39 9.01 -5.25 7.98
CA ARG A 39 10.44 -5.31 8.36
C ARG A 39 10.65 -5.99 9.71
N SER A 40 11.63 -6.88 9.80
CA SER A 40 12.15 -7.43 11.05
C SER A 40 13.48 -6.74 11.44
N GLY A 41 13.94 -6.94 12.66
CA GLY A 41 15.20 -6.39 13.15
C GLY A 41 15.11 -4.95 13.64
N LYS A 42 16.26 -4.27 13.62
CA LYS A 42 16.38 -2.85 13.99
C LYS A 42 15.76 -1.98 12.88
N LEU A 43 14.80 -1.14 13.23
CA LEU A 43 14.10 -0.29 12.27
C LEU A 43 14.85 1.03 12.03
N PRO A 44 14.82 1.58 10.79
CA PRO A 44 15.39 2.89 10.51
C PRO A 44 14.69 4.00 11.31
N VAL A 45 15.47 4.94 11.86
CA VAL A 45 14.96 6.08 12.67
C VAL A 45 13.93 6.93 11.91
N LYS A 46 14.03 7.01 10.58
CA LYS A 46 13.15 7.79 9.72
C LYS A 46 12.14 6.93 8.92
N GLN A 47 11.67 5.82 9.48
CA GLN A 47 10.62 5.03 8.82
C GLN A 47 9.26 5.75 8.82
N ARG A 48 8.39 5.38 7.86
CA ARG A 48 7.03 5.96 7.73
C ARG A 48 6.00 5.22 8.59
N VAL A 49 6.27 3.94 8.90
CA VAL A 49 5.36 3.06 9.63
C VAL A 49 5.58 3.20 11.14
N ASN A 50 4.86 4.15 11.76
CA ASN A 50 5.10 4.56 13.15
C ASN A 50 4.56 3.61 14.23
N TRP A 51 3.76 2.61 13.84
CA TRP A 51 3.22 1.61 14.78
C TRP A 51 4.11 0.36 14.89
N ARG A 52 5.16 0.23 14.06
CA ARG A 52 6.17 -0.82 14.16
C ARG A 52 7.33 -0.37 15.04
N ALA A 53 7.94 -1.32 15.74
CA ALA A 53 9.13 -1.12 16.57
C ALA A 53 10.17 -2.23 16.28
N ASP A 54 11.38 -2.05 16.83
CA ASP A 54 12.44 -3.05 16.73
C ASP A 54 11.96 -4.42 17.22
N SER A 55 12.27 -5.47 16.48
CA SER A 55 11.85 -6.85 16.77
C SER A 55 12.92 -7.86 16.35
N ALA A 56 12.84 -9.10 16.83
CA ALA A 56 13.71 -10.21 16.39
C ALA A 56 15.23 -9.90 16.47
N LEU A 57 15.65 -9.15 17.49
CA LEU A 57 17.05 -8.71 17.66
C LEU A 57 18.01 -9.83 18.12
N SER A 58 17.49 -11.04 18.33
CA SER A 58 18.26 -12.21 18.76
C SER A 58 18.21 -13.33 17.73
N ASP A 59 17.71 -13.05 16.52
CA ASP A 59 17.60 -14.05 15.46
C ASP A 59 19.01 -14.50 15.02
N GLY A 60 19.27 -15.82 15.14
CA GLY A 60 20.55 -16.45 14.83
C GLY A 60 21.51 -16.67 16.02
N GLU A 61 21.19 -16.12 17.20
CA GLU A 61 22.02 -16.26 18.41
C GLU A 61 22.34 -17.73 18.79
N PRO A 62 21.39 -18.69 18.76
CA PRO A 62 21.67 -20.08 19.14
C PRO A 62 22.76 -20.77 18.28
N ASP A 63 22.91 -20.32 17.04
CA ASP A 63 23.87 -20.84 16.07
C ASP A 63 25.09 -19.91 15.89
N HIS A 64 25.23 -18.89 16.74
CA HIS A 64 26.30 -17.88 16.69
C HIS A 64 26.42 -17.17 15.34
N VAL A 65 25.28 -16.91 14.69
CA VAL A 65 25.21 -16.17 13.42
C VAL A 65 24.26 -14.98 13.54
N ASN A 66 24.44 -13.98 12.67
CA ASN A 66 23.51 -12.83 12.61
C ASN A 66 22.45 -13.09 11.54
N LEU A 67 21.21 -13.32 11.96
CA LEU A 67 20.04 -13.46 11.09
C LEU A 67 19.03 -12.32 11.28
N ILE A 68 19.44 -11.21 11.91
CA ILE A 68 18.59 -10.03 12.15
C ILE A 68 18.29 -9.33 10.82
N GLY A 69 17.01 -9.04 10.57
CA GLY A 69 16.55 -8.25 9.42
C GLY A 69 15.56 -9.02 8.55
N GLY A 70 15.39 -8.58 7.30
CA GLY A 70 14.43 -9.18 6.36
C GLY A 70 12.98 -8.73 6.61
N TYR A 71 12.03 -9.55 6.16
CA TYR A 71 10.60 -9.27 6.19
C TYR A 71 9.82 -10.49 6.70
N TYR A 72 8.79 -10.27 7.52
CA TYR A 72 7.86 -11.31 7.92
C TYR A 72 6.99 -11.76 6.74
N ASP A 73 6.64 -13.03 6.72
CA ASP A 73 5.88 -13.68 5.64
C ASP A 73 4.40 -13.21 5.60
N ALA A 74 3.73 -13.19 6.77
CA ALA A 74 2.35 -12.73 6.94
C ALA A 74 2.09 -12.22 8.35
#